data_AF-X1W260-F1
#
_entry.id   AF-X1W260-F1
#
_cell.length_a   1.000
_cell.length_b   1.000
_cell.length_c   1.000
_cell.angle_alpha   90.00
_cell.angle_beta   90.00
_cell.angle_gamma   90.00
#
_symmetry.space_group_name_H-M   'P 1'
#
loop_
_entity.id
_entity.type
_entity.pdbx_description
1 polymer ?
#
loop_
_entity_poly.entity_id
_entity_poly.type
_entity_poly.pdbx_seq_one_letter_code
_entity_poly.pdbx_strand_id
1 'polypeptide(L)'
;KYAVDSAAKKYGISQRRACRAIGQNRATQRYKIKKLLDEDKLTRRIIDLVSQYGRYGTPRITAMLNREGFKVNHKRVERIWRQ
;
A
#
# COMPACT_ATOMS: atom_id res chain seq x y z
N LYS A 1 -11.10 -10.11 2.35
CA LYS A 1 -10.33 -11.11 3.13
C LYS A 1 -11.08 -11.62 4.35
N TYR A 2 -11.55 -10.74 5.23
CA TYR A 2 -12.25 -11.09 6.47
C TYR A 2 -13.36 -12.15 6.32
N ALA A 3 -14.24 -12.00 5.32
CA ALA A 3 -15.33 -12.95 5.08
C ALA A 3 -14.84 -14.38 4.79
N VAL A 4 -13.78 -14.54 3.98
CA VAL A 4 -13.20 -15.85 3.65
C VAL A 4 -12.56 -16.50 4.87
N ASP A 5 -11.82 -15.72 5.65
CA ASP A 5 -11.14 -16.23 6.84
C ASP A 5 -12.16 -16.60 7.94
N SER A 6 -13.24 -15.83 8.07
CA SER A 6 -14.36 -16.12 8.98
C SER A 6 -15.10 -17.39 8.57
N ALA A 7 -15.45 -17.55 7.28
CA ALA A 7 -16.12 -18.75 6.78
C ALA A 7 -15.24 -20.01 6.90
N ALA A 8 -13.95 -19.90 6.60
CA ALA A 8 -13.01 -21.01 6.77
C ALA A 8 -12.97 -21.49 8.23
N LYS A 9 -12.90 -20.56 9.18
CA LYS A 9 -12.90 -20.87 10.62
C LYS A 9 -14.24 -21.42 11.10
N LYS A 10 -15.35 -20.75 10.79
CA LYS A 10 -16.69 -21.12 11.29
C LYS A 10 -17.16 -22.47 10.78
N TYR A 11 -16.84 -22.82 9.54
CA TYR A 11 -17.32 -24.05 8.91
C TYR A 11 -16.24 -25.15 8.80
N GLY A 12 -15.03 -24.92 9.34
CA GLY A 12 -13.93 -25.89 9.27
C GLY A 12 -13.49 -26.24 7.84
N ILE A 13 -13.77 -25.37 6.87
CA ILE A 13 -13.51 -25.62 5.46
C ILE A 13 -12.17 -25.03 5.01
N SER A 14 -11.57 -25.62 3.98
CA SER A 14 -10.35 -25.07 3.38
C SER A 14 -10.59 -23.66 2.81
N GLN A 15 -9.56 -22.81 2.85
CA GLN A 15 -9.59 -21.47 2.24
C GLN A 15 -10.04 -21.53 0.76
N ARG A 16 -9.70 -22.61 0.04
CA ARG A 16 -10.11 -22.82 -1.36
C ARG A 16 -11.64 -22.94 -1.48
N ARG A 17 -12.27 -23.69 -0.58
CA ARG A 17 -13.73 -23.88 -0.53
C ARG A 17 -14.43 -22.61 -0.05
N ALA A 18 -13.88 -21.93 0.95
CA ALA A 18 -14.39 -20.64 1.44
C ALA A 18 -14.35 -19.56 0.34
N CYS A 19 -13.22 -19.43 -0.38
CA CYS A 19 -13.10 -18.51 -1.52
C CYS A 19 -14.14 -18.81 -2.61
N ARG A 20 -14.35 -20.08 -2.96
CA ARG A 20 -15.35 -20.47 -3.97
C ARG A 20 -16.77 -20.13 -3.52
N ALA A 21 -17.12 -20.39 -2.26
CA ALA A 21 -18.44 -20.11 -1.71
C ALA A 21 -18.76 -18.60 -1.66
N ILE A 22 -17.75 -17.78 -1.35
CA ILE A 22 -17.90 -16.31 -1.26
C ILE A 22 -17.73 -15.62 -2.62
N GLY A 23 -17.18 -16.32 -3.62
CA GLY A 23 -16.85 -15.73 -4.92
C GLY A 23 -15.56 -14.90 -4.93
N GLN A 24 -14.74 -14.93 -3.87
CA GLN A 24 -13.49 -14.18 -3.82
C GLN A 24 -12.37 -14.93 -4.57
N ASN A 25 -11.69 -14.25 -5.49
CA ASN A 25 -10.52 -14.82 -6.18
C ASN A 25 -9.41 -15.15 -5.16
N ARG A 26 -8.84 -16.35 -5.28
CA ARG A 26 -7.76 -16.86 -4.42
C ARG A 26 -6.50 -16.00 -4.47
N ALA A 27 -6.18 -15.44 -5.64
CA ALA A 27 -5.03 -14.54 -5.80
C ALA A 27 -5.18 -13.31 -4.88
N THR A 28 -6.37 -12.69 -4.89
CA THR A 28 -6.71 -11.56 -4.03
C THR A 28 -6.67 -11.94 -2.54
N GLN A 29 -7.18 -13.12 -2.17
CA GLN A 29 -7.11 -13.59 -0.78
C GLN A 29 -5.66 -13.76 -0.31
N ARG A 30 -4.82 -14.34 -1.15
CA ARG A 30 -3.41 -14.64 -0.83
C ARG A 30 -2.48 -13.46 -0.97
N TYR A 31 -2.84 -12.45 -1.76
CA TYR A 31 -2.03 -11.27 -2.00
C TYR A 31 -1.72 -10.51 -0.71
N LYS A 32 -0.45 -10.48 -0.28
CA LYS A 32 -0.02 -9.65 0.84
C LYS A 32 0.57 -8.35 0.28
N ILE A 33 0.16 -7.22 0.85
CA ILE A 33 0.80 -5.93 0.55
C ILE A 33 2.26 -6.05 0.98
N LYS A 34 3.18 -5.89 0.03
CA LYS A 34 4.61 -5.86 0.32
C LYS A 34 4.99 -4.41 0.60
N LYS A 35 5.34 -4.11 1.84
CA LYS A 35 6.02 -2.85 2.19
C LYS A 35 7.47 -2.95 1.69
N LEU A 36 7.95 -1.94 0.97
CA LEU A 36 9.36 -1.93 0.56
C LEU A 36 10.23 -1.49 1.74
N LEU A 37 11.47 -1.98 1.80
CA LEU A 37 12.42 -1.67 2.89
C LEU A 37 12.74 -0.17 2.99
N ASP A 38 12.73 0.55 1.87
CA ASP A 38 13.00 2.00 1.79
C ASP A 38 11.76 2.86 2.09
N GLU A 39 10.59 2.24 2.28
CA GLU A 39 9.32 2.96 2.40
C GLU A 39 9.27 3.84 3.64
N ASP A 40 9.82 3.40 4.77
CA ASP A 40 9.87 4.22 5.99
C ASP A 40 10.76 5.46 5.85
N LYS A 41 11.91 5.31 5.16
CA LYS A 41 12.79 6.44 4.86
C LYS A 41 12.10 7.43 3.92
N LEU A 42 11.42 6.91 2.90
CA LEU A 42 10.68 7.72 1.94
C LEU A 42 9.51 8.47 2.61
N THR A 43 8.74 7.82 3.48
CA THR A 43 7.62 8.43 4.20
C THR A 43 8.10 9.57 5.09
N ARG A 44 9.16 9.37 5.88
CA ARG A 44 9.74 10.45 6.69
C ARG A 44 10.15 11.63 5.82
N ARG A 45 10.82 11.37 4.70
CA ARG A 45 11.28 12.44 3.81
C ARG A 45 10.13 13.19 3.16
N ILE A 46 9.05 12.50 2.78
CA ILE A 46 7.83 13.13 2.28
C ILE A 46 7.25 14.06 3.37
N ILE A 47 7.11 13.59 4.60
CA ILE A 47 6.59 14.39 5.73
C ILE A 47 7.44 15.65 5.95
N ASP A 48 8.77 15.52 5.94
CA ASP A 48 9.68 16.67 6.08
C ASP A 48 9.44 17.72 4.98
N LEU A 49 9.40 17.29 3.72
CA LEU A 49 9.22 18.18 2.57
C LEU A 49 7.84 18.84 2.59
N VAL A 50 6.80 18.12 2.98
CA VAL A 50 5.43 18.69 3.10
C VAL A 50 5.36 19.69 4.23
N SER A 51 6.00 19.40 5.37
CA SER A 51 6.04 20.32 6.52
C SER A 51 6.79 21.61 6.18
N GLN A 52 7.85 21.51 5.36
CA GLN A 52 8.62 22.66 4.90
C GLN A 52 7.93 23.44 3.76
N TYR A 53 7.22 22.75 2.86
CA TYR A 53 6.64 23.30 1.64
C TYR A 53 5.14 22.99 1.53
N GLY A 54 4.34 23.32 2.55
CA GLY A 54 2.93 22.90 2.65
C GLY A 54 1.99 23.29 1.49
N ARG A 55 2.39 24.23 0.62
CA ARG A 55 1.64 24.61 -0.58
C ARG A 55 1.96 23.74 -1.80
N TYR A 56 2.96 22.87 -1.71
CA TYR A 56 3.43 22.08 -2.85
C TYR A 56 2.62 20.79 -2.97
N GLY A 57 2.09 20.54 -4.17
CA GLY A 57 1.43 19.28 -4.48
C GLY A 57 2.40 18.13 -4.75
N THR A 58 1.83 16.93 -4.85
CA THR A 58 2.55 15.67 -5.08
C THR A 58 3.54 15.71 -6.26
N PRO A 59 3.27 16.37 -7.41
CA PRO A 59 4.24 16.46 -8.50
C PRO A 59 5.53 17.18 -8.12
N ARG A 60 5.45 18.31 -7.39
CA ARG A 60 6.64 19.06 -6.95
C ARG A 60 7.46 18.27 -5.93
N ILE A 61 6.79 17.64 -4.98
CA ILE A 61 7.43 16.80 -3.96
C ILE A 61 8.12 15.60 -4.62
N THR A 62 7.47 14.95 -5.59
CA THR A 62 8.07 13.85 -6.37
C THR A 62 9.31 14.30 -7.14
N ALA A 63 9.29 15.50 -7.74
CA ALA A 63 10.46 16.05 -8.42
C ALA A 63 11.64 16.32 -7.46
N MET A 64 11.36 16.84 -6.27
CA MET A 64 12.40 17.07 -5.24
C MET A 64 13.00 15.76 -4.74
N LEU A 65 12.17 14.76 -4.47
CA LEU A 65 12.63 13.43 -4.07
C LEU A 65 13.53 12.78 -5.14
N ASN A 66 13.16 12.88 -6.41
CA ASN A 66 14.00 12.38 -7.50
C ASN A 66 15.33 13.12 -7.62
N ARG A 67 15.37 14.45 -7.38
CA ARG A 67 16.61 15.24 -7.34
C ARG A 67 17.51 14.85 -6.16
N GLU A 68 16.93 14.45 -5.04
CA GLU A 68 17.64 13.91 -3.87
C GLU A 68 18.09 12.44 -4.06
N GLY A 69 17.82 11.84 -5.23
CA GLY A 69 18.24 10.49 -5.59
C GLY A 69 17.23 9.39 -5.24
N PHE A 70 16.06 9.73 -4.69
CA PHE A 70 14.97 8.77 -4.53
C PHE A 70 14.34 8.49 -5.88
N LYS A 71 14.62 7.34 -6.51
CA LYS A 71 13.97 6.91 -7.77
C LYS A 71 12.53 6.48 -7.49
N VAL A 72 11.60 7.44 -7.43
CA VAL A 72 10.19 7.20 -7.05
C VAL A 72 9.20 7.72 -8.09
N ASN A 73 8.15 6.94 -8.32
CA ASN A 73 7.02 7.32 -9.16
C ASN A 73 6.04 8.19 -8.34
N HIS A 74 5.41 9.19 -8.98
CA HIS A 74 4.38 10.04 -8.37
C HIS A 74 3.24 9.24 -7.73
N LYS A 75 2.84 8.10 -8.32
CA LYS A 75 1.82 7.21 -7.74
C LYS A 75 2.21 6.65 -6.37
N ARG A 76 3.51 6.39 -6.16
CA ARG A 76 4.02 5.89 -4.88
C ARG A 76 3.97 6.99 -3.82
N VAL A 77 4.37 8.21 -4.19
CA VAL A 77 4.31 9.39 -3.31
C VAL A 77 2.87 9.70 -2.95
N GLU A 78 1.96 9.68 -3.92
CA GLU A 78 0.53 9.92 -3.71
C GLU A 78 -0.10 8.86 -2.78
N ARG A 79 0.25 7.58 -2.95
CA ARG A 79 -0.21 6.51 -2.06
C ARG A 79 0.22 6.77 -0.62
N ILE A 80 1.49 7.12 -0.40
CA ILE A 80 2.03 7.40 0.95
C ILE A 80 1.37 8.64 1.55
N TRP A 81 1.08 9.66 0.72
CA TRP A 81 0.40 10.87 1.17
C TRP A 81 -1.03 10.62 1.67
N ARG A 82 -1.75 9.69 1.03
CA ARG A 82 -3.14 9.37 1.36
C ARG A 82 -3.30 8.39 2.54
N GLN A 83 -2.20 7.85 3.06
CA GLN A 83 -2.21 6.95 4.24
C GLN A 83 -2.27 7.75 5.53
#